data_AF-A0ABD1VUL4-F1
#
_entry.id   AF-A0ABD1VUL4-F1
#
_cell.length_a   1.000
_cell.length_b   1.000
_cell.length_c   1.000
_cell.angle_alpha   90.00
_cell.angle_beta   90.00
_cell.angle_gamma   90.00
#
_symmetry.space_group_name_H-M   'P 1'
#
loop_
_entity.id
_entity.type
_entity.pdbx_description
1 polymer ?
#
loop_
_entity_poly.entity_id
_entity_poly.type
_entity_poly.pdbx_seq_one_letter_code
_entity_poly.pdbx_strand_id
1 'polypeptide(L)'
;MAGKQNLNKTLQCPDQDYRAPDREMAEAEKETTVTEKVVAEAEEFPKAIVRRLVKDKLSKLSTDSEISVFREALEAFSESARIFVHYLSATANDICKESKRQTINAEDVFKALEEIEFSDYVEPLRASLEEFRQKNAGKRSLSSKAKETNRKGKKKIPPAGSGSQNKDDENESHKEEDNAD
;
A
#
# COMPACT_ATOMS: atom_id res chain seq x y z
N MET A 1 -76.95 -13.88 -33.87
CA MET A 1 -77.16 -12.49 -33.41
C MET A 1 -76.70 -12.38 -31.97
N ALA A 2 -76.25 -11.17 -31.61
CA ALA A 2 -75.37 -10.80 -30.52
C ALA A 2 -75.85 -11.15 -29.09
N GLY A 3 -74.89 -11.18 -28.16
CA GLY A 3 -75.17 -11.21 -26.73
C GLY A 3 -73.91 -11.24 -25.87
N LYS A 4 -73.07 -10.20 -25.94
CA LYS A 4 -72.01 -9.96 -24.95
C LYS A 4 -72.66 -9.57 -23.62
N GLN A 5 -72.34 -10.29 -22.55
CA GLN A 5 -72.62 -9.92 -21.15
C GLN A 5 -71.33 -10.23 -20.36
N ASN A 6 -70.49 -9.23 -20.10
CA ASN A 6 -70.45 -8.47 -18.85
C ASN A 6 -70.00 -9.32 -17.64
N LEU A 7 -68.68 -9.42 -17.45
CA LEU A 7 -68.06 -9.84 -16.19
C LEU A 7 -67.26 -8.65 -15.64
N ASN A 8 -67.95 -7.72 -14.99
CA ASN A 8 -67.35 -6.84 -13.99
C ASN A 8 -67.72 -7.42 -12.62
N LYS A 9 -66.85 -8.28 -12.08
CA LYS A 9 -66.95 -8.73 -10.69
C LYS A 9 -66.13 -7.79 -9.83
N THR A 10 -66.85 -6.92 -9.12
CA THR A 10 -66.40 -6.19 -7.94
C THR A 10 -65.74 -7.16 -6.96
N LEU A 11 -64.43 -7.02 -6.73
CA LEU A 11 -63.82 -7.43 -5.47
C LEU A 11 -63.50 -6.16 -4.70
N GLN A 12 -64.43 -5.86 -3.80
CA GLN A 12 -64.33 -4.90 -2.72
C GLN A 12 -63.16 -5.33 -1.81
N CYS A 13 -62.12 -4.51 -1.66
CA CYS A 13 -61.14 -4.69 -0.59
C CYS A 13 -61.76 -4.22 0.73
N PRO A 14 -61.60 -4.97 1.83
CA PRO A 14 -62.15 -4.59 3.13
C PRO A 14 -61.37 -3.42 3.75
N ASP A 15 -62.10 -2.34 4.04
CA ASP A 15 -61.71 -1.33 5.03
C ASP A 15 -61.73 -1.98 6.42
N GLN A 16 -60.59 -2.12 7.08
CA GLN A 16 -60.49 -2.02 8.55
C GLN A 16 -59.03 -2.02 9.05
N ASP A 17 -58.76 -0.98 9.86
CA ASP A 17 -57.74 -0.91 10.91
C ASP A 17 -56.27 -0.70 10.55
N TYR A 18 -55.96 0.38 9.82
CA TYR A 18 -54.69 1.08 10.01
C TYR A 18 -54.84 2.14 11.11
N ARG A 19 -54.59 1.69 12.34
CA ARG A 19 -54.36 2.54 13.50
C ARG A 19 -53.08 3.37 13.25
N ALA A 20 -53.22 4.68 13.09
CA ALA A 20 -52.08 5.58 13.05
C ALA A 20 -51.32 5.50 14.39
N PRO A 21 -50.00 5.24 14.40
CA PRO A 21 -49.20 5.51 15.57
C PRO A 21 -48.90 7.02 15.63
N ASP A 22 -49.29 7.64 16.74
CA ASP A 22 -48.97 9.00 17.09
C ASP A 22 -47.44 9.21 17.14
N ARG A 23 -47.02 10.31 16.51
CA ARG A 23 -45.95 11.26 16.86
C ARG A 23 -44.75 10.76 17.69
N GLU A 24 -43.58 11.11 17.13
CA GLU A 24 -42.32 11.47 17.83
C GLU A 24 -41.36 10.32 18.12
N MET A 25 -40.28 10.20 17.34
CA MET A 25 -38.88 10.42 17.77
C MET A 25 -37.99 10.63 16.53
N ALA A 26 -37.10 11.61 16.63
CA ALA A 26 -36.16 12.02 15.60
C ALA A 26 -35.02 11.03 15.44
N GLU A 27 -34.73 10.60 14.20
CA GLU A 27 -33.37 10.23 13.80
C GLU A 27 -33.10 10.79 12.40
N ALA A 28 -32.09 11.64 12.32
CA ALA A 28 -31.61 12.24 11.09
C ALA A 28 -30.85 11.18 10.28
N GLU A 29 -31.52 10.58 9.31
CA GLU A 29 -30.83 9.87 8.23
C GLU A 29 -30.11 10.92 7.37
N LYS A 30 -28.83 11.12 7.66
CA LYS A 30 -27.93 11.86 6.80
C LYS A 30 -27.67 11.00 5.57
N GLU A 31 -28.56 11.11 4.59
CA GLU A 31 -28.36 10.67 3.21
C GLU A 31 -27.11 11.39 2.69
N THR A 32 -25.96 10.76 2.94
CA THR A 32 -24.69 11.22 2.42
C THR A 32 -24.68 10.75 0.98
N THR A 33 -25.26 11.60 0.13
CA THR A 33 -24.97 11.65 -1.29
C THR A 33 -23.45 11.66 -1.44
N VAL A 34 -22.88 10.48 -1.67
CA VAL A 34 -21.48 10.34 -2.07
C VAL A 34 -21.44 10.94 -3.46
N THR A 35 -21.14 12.24 -3.49
CA THR A 35 -20.72 12.92 -4.70
C THR A 35 -19.48 12.18 -5.16
N GLU A 36 -19.66 11.41 -6.23
CA GLU A 36 -18.62 10.79 -7.04
C GLU A 36 -17.75 11.91 -7.62
N LYS A 37 -16.88 12.48 -6.78
CA LYS A 37 -15.76 13.26 -7.24
C LYS A 37 -14.73 12.25 -7.70
N VAL A 38 -14.83 11.95 -8.98
CA VAL A 38 -13.89 11.20 -9.79
C VAL A 38 -12.48 11.78 -9.58
N VAL A 39 -11.72 11.20 -8.65
CA VAL A 39 -10.26 11.36 -8.54
C VAL A 39 -9.64 10.37 -9.52
N ALA A 40 -9.92 10.52 -10.82
CA ALA A 40 -9.48 9.53 -11.80
C ALA A 40 -8.10 9.80 -12.38
N GLU A 41 -7.62 11.04 -12.38
CA GLU A 41 -6.46 11.38 -13.23
C GLU A 41 -5.10 11.08 -12.57
N ALA A 42 -5.01 11.10 -11.24
CA ALA A 42 -3.73 10.93 -10.54
C ALA A 42 -3.31 9.46 -10.30
N GLU A 43 -4.13 8.48 -10.70
CA GLU A 43 -3.89 7.04 -10.45
C GLU A 43 -3.60 6.23 -11.73
N GLU A 44 -3.40 6.89 -12.89
CA GLU A 44 -3.11 6.14 -14.12
C GLU A 44 -1.63 5.74 -14.20
N PHE A 45 -1.36 4.44 -14.32
CA PHE A 45 -0.01 3.94 -14.56
C PHE A 45 0.54 4.45 -15.90
N PRO A 46 1.85 4.75 -16.00
CA PRO A 46 2.45 5.15 -17.27
C PRO A 46 2.20 4.09 -18.36
N LYS A 47 1.47 4.47 -19.41
CA LYS A 47 1.06 3.56 -20.51
C LYS A 47 2.22 2.79 -21.13
N ALA A 48 3.40 3.41 -21.19
CA ALA A 48 4.62 2.79 -21.68
C ALA A 48 5.07 1.60 -20.82
N ILE A 49 4.93 1.69 -19.50
CA ILE A 49 5.31 0.61 -18.57
C ILE A 49 4.34 -0.56 -18.71
N VAL A 50 3.03 -0.29 -18.71
CA VAL A 50 1.98 -1.32 -18.91
C VAL A 50 2.19 -2.04 -20.24
N ARG A 51 2.35 -1.28 -21.34
CA ARG A 51 2.60 -1.85 -22.67
C ARG A 51 3.84 -2.74 -22.70
N ARG A 52 4.94 -2.30 -22.09
CA ARG A 52 6.19 -3.08 -22.02
C ARG A 52 5.98 -4.39 -21.26
N LEU A 53 5.30 -4.34 -20.11
CA LEU A 53 5.06 -5.51 -19.27
C LEU A 53 4.17 -6.54 -19.98
N VAL A 54 3.06 -6.10 -20.57
CA VAL A 54 2.12 -6.97 -21.29
C VAL A 54 2.83 -7.64 -22.47
N LYS A 55 3.54 -6.87 -23.31
CA LYS A 55 4.28 -7.43 -24.44
C LYS A 55 5.38 -8.41 -24.00
N ASP A 56 6.16 -8.07 -22.98
CA ASP A 56 7.23 -8.94 -22.46
C ASP A 56 6.65 -10.28 -21.98
N LYS A 57 5.55 -10.25 -21.22
CA LYS A 57 4.91 -11.48 -20.74
C LYS A 57 4.31 -12.30 -21.87
N LEU A 58 3.59 -11.67 -22.81
CA LEU A 58 3.01 -12.37 -23.97
C LEU A 58 4.11 -13.02 -24.84
N SER A 59 5.21 -12.32 -25.11
CA SER A 59 6.32 -12.85 -25.91
C SER A 59 7.00 -14.07 -25.29
N LYS A 60 6.96 -14.22 -23.96
CA LYS A 60 7.49 -15.38 -23.25
C LYS A 60 6.54 -16.58 -23.26
N LEU A 61 5.25 -16.33 -23.47
CA LEU A 61 4.22 -17.37 -23.54
C LEU A 61 4.03 -17.91 -24.96
N SER A 62 4.35 -17.12 -25.98
CA SER A 62 4.24 -17.51 -27.39
C SER A 62 5.60 -17.62 -28.07
N THR A 63 6.04 -18.85 -28.35
CA THR A 63 7.32 -19.12 -29.03
C THR A 63 7.25 -18.86 -30.54
N ASP A 64 6.05 -18.89 -31.12
CA ASP A 64 5.89 -19.07 -32.57
C ASP A 64 5.48 -17.81 -33.34
N SER A 65 5.15 -16.69 -32.68
CA SER A 65 4.76 -15.45 -33.38
C SER A 65 4.81 -14.19 -32.50
N GLU A 66 5.03 -13.04 -33.13
CA GLU A 66 4.91 -11.73 -32.48
C GLU A 66 3.43 -11.39 -32.22
N ILE A 67 3.06 -11.23 -30.94
CA ILE A 67 1.69 -10.87 -30.56
C ILE A 67 1.49 -9.35 -30.64
N SER A 68 0.56 -8.92 -31.49
CA SER A 68 0.07 -7.54 -31.53
C SER A 68 -0.95 -7.29 -30.42
N VAL A 69 -0.74 -6.24 -29.62
CA VAL A 69 -1.66 -5.84 -28.54
C VAL A 69 -2.39 -4.57 -28.95
N PHE A 70 -3.72 -4.64 -28.97
CA PHE A 70 -4.59 -3.50 -29.31
C PHE A 70 -4.61 -2.45 -28.19
N ARG A 71 -4.95 -1.21 -28.55
CA ARG A 71 -5.02 -0.09 -27.61
C ARG A 71 -6.04 -0.34 -26.49
N GLU A 72 -7.23 -0.82 -26.84
CA GLU A 72 -8.31 -1.09 -25.87
C GLU A 72 -7.89 -2.16 -24.85
N ALA A 73 -7.13 -3.18 -25.28
CA ALA A 73 -6.57 -4.18 -24.37
C ALA A 73 -5.58 -3.56 -23.38
N LEU A 74 -4.74 -2.62 -23.84
CA LEU A 74 -3.81 -1.90 -22.96
C LEU A 74 -4.53 -1.01 -21.95
N GLU A 75 -5.61 -0.34 -22.36
CA GLU A 75 -6.46 0.45 -21.47
C GLU A 75 -7.15 -0.46 -20.42
N ALA A 76 -7.64 -1.63 -20.84
CA ALA A 76 -8.20 -2.63 -19.92
C ALA A 76 -7.15 -3.14 -18.91
N PHE A 77 -5.90 -3.39 -19.32
CA PHE A 77 -4.83 -3.77 -18.38
C PHE A 77 -4.49 -2.66 -17.40
N SER A 78 -4.48 -1.40 -17.83
CA SER A 78 -4.25 -0.25 -16.95
C SER A 78 -5.32 -0.14 -15.87
N GLU A 79 -6.60 -0.23 -16.26
CA GLU A 79 -7.71 -0.18 -15.30
C GLU A 79 -7.74 -1.41 -14.39
N SER A 80 -7.48 -2.59 -14.94
CA SER A 80 -7.40 -3.82 -14.14
C SER A 80 -6.28 -3.75 -13.09
N ALA A 81 -5.12 -3.20 -13.44
CA ALA A 81 -4.03 -3.00 -12.49
C ALA A 81 -4.41 -2.01 -11.38
N ARG A 82 -5.17 -0.95 -11.72
CA ARG A 82 -5.66 0.02 -10.74
C ARG A 82 -6.62 -0.63 -9.76
N ILE A 83 -7.61 -1.34 -10.30
CA ILE A 83 -8.60 -2.07 -9.50
C ILE A 83 -7.91 -3.12 -8.63
N PHE A 84 -6.89 -3.81 -9.15
CA PHE A 84 -6.12 -4.79 -8.38
C PHE A 84 -5.44 -4.18 -7.16
N VAL A 85 -4.79 -3.02 -7.30
CA VAL A 85 -4.15 -2.33 -6.16
C VAL A 85 -5.18 -1.95 -5.11
N HIS A 86 -6.33 -1.41 -5.52
CA HIS A 86 -7.41 -1.05 -4.60
C HIS A 86 -8.00 -2.27 -3.89
N TYR A 87 -8.26 -3.33 -4.64
CA TYR A 87 -8.82 -4.57 -4.12
C TYR A 87 -7.89 -5.22 -3.11
N LEU A 88 -6.61 -5.42 -3.47
CA LEU A 88 -5.61 -5.97 -2.56
C LEU A 88 -5.43 -5.12 -1.30
N SER A 89 -5.42 -3.79 -1.45
CA SER A 89 -5.29 -2.86 -0.32
C SER A 89 -6.49 -2.91 0.60
N ALA A 90 -7.70 -3.03 0.06
CA ALA A 90 -8.93 -3.17 0.83
C ALA A 90 -8.94 -4.48 1.62
N THR A 91 -8.62 -5.61 0.98
CA THR A 91 -8.55 -6.92 1.64
C THR A 91 -7.48 -6.94 2.75
N ALA A 92 -6.28 -6.42 2.49
CA ALA A 92 -5.22 -6.34 3.50
C ALA A 92 -5.62 -5.43 4.68
N ASN A 93 -6.35 -4.34 4.41
CA ASN A 93 -6.87 -3.46 5.44
C ASN A 93 -7.92 -4.16 6.33
N ASP A 94 -8.79 -4.99 5.75
CA ASP A 94 -9.78 -5.73 6.52
C ASP A 94 -9.13 -6.78 7.44
N ILE A 95 -8.11 -7.50 6.94
CA ILE A 95 -7.30 -8.44 7.73
C ILE A 95 -6.55 -7.71 8.87
N CYS A 96 -6.02 -6.53 8.59
CA CYS A 96 -5.36 -5.68 9.59
C CYS A 96 -6.35 -5.27 10.70
N LYS A 97 -7.56 -4.85 10.33
CA LYS A 97 -8.62 -4.45 11.27
C LYS A 97 -9.14 -5.64 12.09
N GLU A 98 -9.30 -6.81 11.49
CA GLU A 98 -9.68 -8.03 12.20
C GLU A 98 -8.62 -8.39 13.27
N SER A 99 -7.35 -8.15 12.95
CA SER A 99 -6.23 -8.26 13.90
C SER A 99 -6.17 -7.11 14.93
N LYS A 100 -7.17 -6.22 15.00
CA LYS A 100 -7.24 -5.04 15.88
C LYS A 100 -6.07 -4.07 15.71
N ARG A 101 -5.47 -4.00 14.51
CA ARG A 101 -4.38 -3.07 14.17
C ARG A 101 -4.89 -1.96 13.27
N GLN A 102 -4.23 -0.81 13.35
CA GLN A 102 -4.48 0.36 12.49
C GLN A 102 -3.41 0.53 11.41
N THR A 103 -2.37 -0.31 11.42
CA THR A 103 -1.26 -0.23 10.48
C THR A 103 -1.09 -1.58 9.81
N ILE A 104 -1.28 -1.57 8.49
CA ILE A 104 -1.08 -2.73 7.61
C ILE A 104 0.40 -3.10 7.65
N ASN A 105 0.69 -4.38 7.84
CA ASN A 105 2.04 -4.93 7.78
C ASN A 105 2.17 -5.90 6.58
N ALA A 106 3.36 -6.49 6.40
CA ALA A 106 3.60 -7.41 5.29
C ALA A 106 2.76 -8.69 5.37
N GLU A 107 2.50 -9.20 6.57
CA GLU A 107 1.70 -10.42 6.77
C GLU A 107 0.24 -10.23 6.34
N ASP A 108 -0.32 -9.04 6.53
CA ASP A 108 -1.67 -8.72 6.03
C ASP A 108 -1.75 -8.84 4.52
N VAL A 109 -0.71 -8.38 3.82
CA VAL A 109 -0.64 -8.44 2.36
C VAL A 109 -0.48 -9.89 1.88
N PHE A 110 0.33 -10.70 2.57
CA PHE A 110 0.46 -12.13 2.22
C PHE A 110 -0.86 -12.89 2.40
N LYS A 111 -1.55 -12.68 3.53
CA LYS A 111 -2.87 -13.28 3.77
C LYS A 111 -3.92 -12.76 2.78
N ALA A 112 -3.86 -11.47 2.44
CA ALA A 112 -4.76 -10.91 1.44
C ALA A 112 -4.59 -11.60 0.09
N LEU A 113 -3.34 -11.85 -0.35
CA LEU A 113 -3.06 -12.59 -1.58
C LEU A 113 -3.62 -14.02 -1.56
N GLU A 114 -3.60 -14.69 -0.41
CA GLU A 114 -4.23 -16.01 -0.25
C GLU A 114 -5.76 -15.91 -0.37
N GLU A 115 -6.38 -14.92 0.29
CA GLU A 115 -7.83 -14.67 0.27
C GLU A 115 -8.35 -14.32 -1.13
N ILE A 116 -7.60 -13.52 -1.89
CA ILE A 116 -7.99 -13.14 -3.26
C ILE A 116 -7.57 -14.16 -4.32
N GLU A 117 -7.18 -15.37 -3.92
CA GLU A 117 -6.81 -16.49 -4.79
C GLU A 117 -5.54 -16.26 -5.65
N PHE A 118 -4.61 -15.43 -5.17
CA PHE A 118 -3.29 -15.18 -5.77
C PHE A 118 -2.15 -15.76 -4.92
N SER A 119 -2.36 -16.93 -4.32
CA SER A 119 -1.39 -17.60 -3.42
C SER A 119 -0.04 -17.89 -4.09
N ASP A 120 -0.02 -18.13 -5.41
CA ASP A 120 1.20 -18.33 -6.20
C ASP A 120 2.16 -17.12 -6.18
N TYR A 121 1.69 -15.93 -5.76
CA TYR A 121 2.52 -14.75 -5.61
C TYR A 121 3.14 -14.58 -4.23
N VAL A 122 2.72 -15.36 -3.22
CA VAL A 122 3.19 -15.21 -1.83
C VAL A 122 4.68 -15.50 -1.72
N GLU A 123 5.13 -16.65 -2.23
CA GLU A 123 6.53 -17.06 -2.15
C GLU A 123 7.48 -16.10 -2.92
N PRO A 124 7.21 -15.74 -4.20
CA PRO A 124 8.00 -14.73 -4.89
C PRO A 124 8.05 -13.37 -4.17
N LEU A 125 6.95 -12.95 -3.55
CA LEU A 125 6.89 -11.66 -2.85
C LEU A 125 7.66 -11.70 -1.52
N ARG A 126 7.62 -12.80 -0.78
CA ARG A 126 8.46 -13.00 0.42
C ARG A 126 9.95 -12.93 0.09
N ALA A 127 10.37 -13.61 -0.98
CA ALA A 127 11.75 -13.55 -1.45
C ALA A 127 12.17 -12.11 -1.79
N SER A 128 11.30 -11.36 -2.49
CA SER A 128 11.54 -9.96 -2.85
C SER A 128 11.64 -9.04 -1.63
N LEU A 129 10.80 -9.28 -0.60
CA LEU A 129 10.83 -8.52 0.66
C LEU A 129 12.13 -8.75 1.42
N GLU A 130 12.62 -10.00 1.44
CA GLU A 130 13.86 -10.37 2.11
C GLU A 130 15.08 -9.72 1.41
N GLU A 131 15.15 -9.80 0.07
CA GLU A 131 16.17 -9.12 -0.72
C GLU A 131 16.18 -7.60 -0.47
N PHE A 132 15.00 -6.98 -0.41
CA PHE A 132 14.86 -5.56 -0.08
C PHE A 132 15.39 -5.22 1.32
N ARG A 133 15.09 -6.06 2.32
CA ARG A 133 15.57 -5.88 3.70
C ARG A 133 17.08 -5.98 3.78
N GLN A 134 17.70 -6.95 3.10
CA GLN A 134 19.16 -7.11 3.04
C GLN A 134 19.85 -5.90 2.41
N LYS A 135 19.36 -5.44 1.25
CA LYS A 135 19.89 -4.24 0.58
C LYS A 135 19.78 -2.98 1.44
N ASN A 136 18.74 -2.88 2.28
CA ASN A 136 18.51 -1.73 3.15
C ASN A 136 19.16 -1.84 4.53
N ALA A 137 19.57 -3.03 4.96
CA ALA A 137 20.35 -3.24 6.18
C ALA A 137 21.77 -2.65 6.02
N GLY A 138 22.40 -2.86 4.85
CA GLY A 138 23.72 -2.28 4.54
C GLY A 138 23.76 -0.76 4.63
N LYS A 139 22.70 -0.08 4.17
CA LYS A 139 22.59 1.40 4.22
C LYS A 139 22.39 1.97 5.63
N ARG A 140 21.77 1.21 6.55
CA ARG A 140 21.57 1.63 7.95
C ARG A 140 22.80 1.48 8.83
N SER A 141 23.73 0.58 8.46
CA SER A 141 25.01 0.40 9.17
C SER A 141 25.98 1.57 8.98
N LEU A 142 25.90 2.28 7.85
CA LEU A 142 26.77 3.43 7.55
C LEU A 142 26.33 4.71 8.28
N SER A 143 25.03 4.88 8.55
CA SER A 143 24.52 6.06 9.27
C SER A 143 24.62 5.95 10.80
N SER A 144 24.78 4.74 11.34
CA SER A 144 24.93 4.50 12.78
C SER A 144 26.38 4.65 13.26
N LYS A 145 27.39 4.44 12.41
CA LYS A 145 28.81 4.65 12.74
C LYS A 145 29.21 6.13 12.89
N ALA A 146 28.42 7.07 12.36
CA ALA A 146 28.68 8.51 12.48
C ALA A 146 28.20 9.13 13.80
N LYS A 147 27.44 8.39 14.64
CA LYS A 147 26.85 8.93 15.88
C LYS A 147 27.59 8.50 17.16
N GLU A 148 28.61 7.65 17.05
CA GLU A 148 29.31 7.03 18.18
C GLU A 148 30.70 7.63 18.49
N THR A 149 31.10 8.73 17.85
CA THR A 149 32.34 9.45 18.19
C THR A 149 32.14 10.70 19.06
N ASN A 150 30.90 11.10 19.39
CA ASN A 150 30.64 12.37 20.10
C ASN A 150 29.96 12.21 21.50
N ARG A 151 30.09 11.04 22.17
CA ARG A 151 29.48 10.81 23.49
C ARG A 151 30.41 10.25 24.57
N LYS A 152 31.73 10.36 24.41
CA LYS A 152 32.69 10.12 25.51
C LYS A 152 33.40 11.41 25.89
N GLY A 153 32.84 12.16 26.83
CA GLY A 153 33.55 13.28 27.44
C GLY A 153 32.68 14.31 28.14
N LYS A 154 32.02 13.96 29.24
CA LYS A 154 31.71 14.90 30.35
C LYS A 154 31.17 14.15 31.58
N LYS A 155 32.09 13.73 32.47
CA LYS A 155 31.81 13.51 33.90
C LYS A 155 31.92 14.86 34.64
N LYS A 156 31.11 15.03 35.70
CA LYS A 156 30.95 16.23 36.56
C LYS A 156 32.11 16.39 37.60
N ILE A 157 32.81 17.54 37.72
CA ILE A 157 32.72 18.72 38.70
C ILE A 157 33.60 18.54 40.00
N PRO A 158 34.25 19.55 40.69
CA PRO A 158 35.11 20.77 40.41
C PRO A 158 36.37 20.81 41.39
N PRO A 159 36.97 21.92 41.95
CA PRO A 159 37.16 23.35 41.58
C PRO A 159 38.65 23.89 41.66
N ALA A 160 38.83 25.15 41.22
CA ALA A 160 39.83 26.18 41.62
C ALA A 160 41.34 26.05 41.29
N GLY A 161 41.95 27.15 40.82
CA GLY A 161 43.40 27.41 40.94
C GLY A 161 44.08 27.97 39.68
N SER A 162 44.91 29.00 39.87
CA SER A 162 45.51 29.91 38.90
C SER A 162 46.80 29.43 38.19
N GLY A 163 47.06 29.96 36.98
CA GLY A 163 48.37 30.56 36.65
C GLY A 163 49.36 29.80 35.75
N SER A 164 49.81 30.52 34.70
CA SER A 164 51.11 30.47 33.99
C SER A 164 51.49 29.36 33.00
N GLN A 165 51.50 29.77 31.71
CA GLN A 165 52.64 29.90 30.78
C GLN A 165 53.56 28.71 30.38
N ASN A 166 53.80 28.68 29.05
CA ASN A 166 54.96 28.16 28.28
C ASN A 166 55.07 26.63 28.14
N LYS A 167 55.63 26.03 27.09
CA LYS A 167 56.09 26.37 25.72
C LYS A 167 56.37 25.00 25.05
N ASP A 168 56.28 24.98 23.72
CA ASP A 168 57.10 24.24 22.73
C ASP A 168 57.75 22.90 23.14
N ASP A 169 57.46 21.83 22.39
CA ASP A 169 58.50 21.21 21.54
C ASP A 169 57.92 20.13 20.62
N GLU A 170 58.26 20.28 19.35
CA GLU A 170 58.12 19.29 18.28
C GLU A 170 59.08 18.12 18.54
N ASN A 171 58.68 16.90 18.17
CA ASN A 171 59.68 15.95 17.69
C ASN A 171 59.10 15.09 16.58
N GLU A 172 59.70 15.28 15.40
CA GLU A 172 59.59 14.46 14.20
C GLU A 172 60.15 13.04 14.37
N SER A 173 59.91 12.25 13.32
CA SER A 173 60.65 11.08 12.82
C SER A 173 59.87 9.78 13.01
N HIS A 174 59.85 8.84 12.06
CA HIS A 174 60.24 8.77 10.64
C HIS A 174 59.51 7.50 10.12
N LYS A 175 59.06 7.45 8.84
CA LYS A 175 59.57 6.55 7.76
C LYS A 175 59.63 5.05 8.13
N GLU A 176 59.29 4.05 7.32
CA GLU A 176 59.18 3.86 5.87
C GLU A 176 58.59 2.43 5.71
N GLU A 177 57.72 2.20 4.72
CA GLU A 177 57.95 1.27 3.59
C GLU A 177 57.46 -0.18 3.77
N ASP A 178 56.52 -0.52 2.87
CA ASP A 178 56.54 -1.67 1.97
C ASP A 178 56.96 -3.05 2.50
N ASN A 179 56.02 -3.99 2.43
CA ASN A 179 56.31 -5.19 1.66
C ASN A 179 55.05 -5.82 1.07
N ALA A 180 55.20 -6.18 -0.20
CA ALA A 180 54.32 -7.01 -0.99
C ALA A 180 54.52 -8.50 -0.63
N ASP A 181 53.46 -9.29 -0.76
CA ASP A 181 53.36 -10.42 -1.71
C ASP A 181 51.87 -10.75 -1.91
#